data_AF-A0AAW5JC28-F1
#
_entry.id   AF-A0AAW5JC28-F1
#
_cell.length_a   1.000
_cell.length_b   1.000
_cell.length_c   1.000
_cell.angle_alpha   90.00
_cell.angle_beta   90.00
_cell.angle_gamma   90.00
#
_symmetry.space_group_name_H-M   'P 1'
#
loop_
_entity.id
_entity.type
_entity.pdbx_description
1 polymer ?
#
loop_
_entity_poly.entity_id
_entity_poly.type
_entity_poly.pdbx_seq_one_letter_code
_entity_poly.pdbx_strand_id
1 'polypeptide(L)'
;MTVHFATVEDVKVRLHGTVAGDVVDRRLDHNVADQLAIALFANRAFLVEGTTESAVFYGIGDRTFPGDLEAAGLSIIPVGSKTSIPLAHAILKSIGVPVYALFDADGGFEARARAKNKQQNAIDQERQNHVAENRMLMRYFGLAEEDFPPATISDAVAIFDDHLESFLSLNWGEWGVACESIAAETGINLAKNQLGYRTATLKSDGLVPDMLSQILAKARGR
;
A
#
# COMPACT_ATOMS: atom_id res chain seq x y z
N MET A 1 -12.19 -24.76 -8.19
CA MET A 1 -12.90 -23.63 -7.55
C MET A 1 -13.35 -24.10 -6.17
N THR A 2 -12.59 -23.77 -5.13
CA THR A 2 -12.98 -24.02 -3.74
C THR A 2 -13.81 -22.83 -3.28
N VAL A 3 -15.05 -23.08 -2.86
CA VAL A 3 -15.88 -22.03 -2.25
C VAL A 3 -15.43 -21.90 -0.80
N HIS A 4 -14.76 -20.80 -0.48
CA HIS A 4 -14.40 -20.47 0.90
C HIS A 4 -15.58 -19.73 1.53
N PHE A 5 -16.12 -20.30 2.61
CA PHE A 5 -17.12 -19.64 3.44
C PHE A 5 -16.41 -18.95 4.59
N ALA A 6 -16.54 -17.62 4.67
CA ALA A 6 -16.03 -16.82 5.78
C ALA A 6 -17.21 -16.14 6.47
N THR A 7 -17.25 -16.22 7.79
CA THR A 7 -18.22 -15.50 8.62
C THR A 7 -17.62 -14.19 9.12
N VAL A 8 -18.49 -13.26 9.53
CA VAL A 8 -18.08 -12.04 10.24
C VAL A 8 -17.28 -12.37 11.51
N GLU A 9 -17.61 -13.49 12.16
CA GLU A 9 -16.90 -13.97 13.35
C GLU A 9 -15.45 -14.36 13.03
N ASP A 10 -15.21 -15.02 11.88
CA ASP A 10 -13.85 -15.37 11.44
C ASP A 10 -12.98 -14.11 11.22
N VAL A 11 -13.58 -13.03 10.72
CA VAL A 11 -12.92 -11.74 10.54
C VAL A 11 -12.64 -11.08 11.89
N LYS A 12 -13.60 -11.10 12.82
CA LYS A 12 -13.43 -10.57 14.18
C LYS A 12 -12.32 -11.28 14.95
N VAL A 13 -12.24 -12.61 14.85
CA VAL A 13 -11.17 -13.40 15.46
C VAL A 13 -9.80 -12.99 14.92
N ARG A 14 -9.66 -12.78 13.61
CA ARG A 14 -8.39 -12.33 13.00
C ARG A 14 -8.02 -10.89 13.32
N LEU A 15 -9.00 -10.04 13.66
CA LEU A 15 -8.80 -8.63 14.03
C LEU A 15 -8.75 -8.40 15.54
N HIS A 16 -8.85 -9.47 16.32
CA HIS A 16 -8.91 -9.39 17.77
C HIS A 16 -7.65 -8.72 18.34
N GLY A 17 -7.82 -7.56 18.98
CA GLY A 17 -6.72 -6.76 19.52
C GLY A 17 -6.10 -5.76 18.55
N THR A 18 -6.60 -5.67 17.32
CA THR A 18 -6.18 -4.70 16.29
C THR A 18 -7.30 -3.72 15.95
N VAL A 19 -8.53 -4.20 15.75
CA VAL A 19 -9.71 -3.37 15.45
C VAL A 19 -10.85 -3.78 16.39
N ALA A 20 -11.56 -2.81 16.95
CA ALA A 20 -12.74 -3.08 17.79
C ALA A 20 -13.87 -3.74 16.97
N GLY A 21 -14.55 -4.73 17.55
CA GLY A 21 -15.52 -5.57 16.82
C GLY A 21 -16.72 -4.83 16.23
N ASP A 22 -17.14 -3.71 16.83
CA ASP A 22 -18.20 -2.82 16.32
C ASP A 22 -17.75 -2.01 15.09
N VAL A 23 -16.46 -1.67 15.02
CA VAL A 23 -15.84 -1.04 13.85
C VAL A 23 -15.74 -2.03 12.70
N VAL A 24 -15.54 -3.33 12.98
CA VAL A 24 -15.55 -4.39 11.96
C VAL A 24 -16.92 -4.48 11.30
N ASP A 25 -18.00 -4.52 12.07
CA ASP A 25 -19.37 -4.63 11.54
C ASP A 25 -19.72 -3.42 10.64
N ARG A 26 -19.43 -2.19 11.07
CA ARG A 26 -19.70 -0.98 10.27
C ARG A 26 -18.84 -0.87 9.01
N ARG A 27 -17.56 -1.26 9.10
CA ARG A 27 -16.64 -1.15 7.97
C ARG A 27 -16.82 -2.28 6.97
N LEU A 28 -17.34 -3.45 7.37
CA LEU A 28 -17.69 -4.52 6.44
C LEU A 28 -18.76 -4.07 5.44
N ASP A 29 -19.83 -3.41 5.91
CA ASP A 29 -20.90 -2.94 5.02
C ASP A 29 -20.41 -1.91 3.98
N HIS A 30 -19.47 -1.03 4.34
CA HIS A 30 -18.96 0.03 3.45
C HIS A 30 -17.75 -0.41 2.60
N ASN A 31 -16.77 -1.13 3.17
CA ASN A 31 -15.54 -1.48 2.46
C ASN A 31 -15.70 -2.68 1.51
N VAL A 32 -16.65 -3.58 1.78
CA VAL A 32 -16.88 -4.76 0.93
C VAL A 32 -17.51 -4.37 -0.42
N ALA A 33 -18.35 -3.34 -0.44
CA ALA A 33 -19.17 -3.00 -1.61
C ALA A 33 -18.36 -2.45 -2.81
N ASP A 34 -17.35 -1.59 -2.59
CA ASP A 34 -16.72 -0.85 -3.69
C ASP A 34 -15.29 -1.31 -4.03
N GLN A 35 -14.39 -1.46 -3.05
CA GLN A 35 -12.97 -1.73 -3.31
C GLN A 35 -12.56 -3.20 -3.18
N LEU A 36 -13.23 -3.96 -2.31
CA LEU A 36 -12.96 -5.39 -2.12
C LEU A 36 -13.71 -6.28 -3.12
N ALA A 37 -14.71 -5.74 -3.82
CA ALA A 37 -15.48 -6.46 -4.85
C ALA A 37 -14.59 -7.04 -5.96
N ILE A 38 -13.59 -6.28 -6.41
CA ILE A 38 -12.63 -6.70 -7.44
C ILE A 38 -11.68 -7.77 -6.87
N ALA A 39 -11.31 -7.63 -5.60
CA ALA A 39 -10.40 -8.53 -4.91
C ALA A 39 -10.99 -9.94 -4.69
N LEU A 40 -12.31 -10.07 -4.61
CA LEU A 40 -13.01 -11.37 -4.55
C LEU A 40 -12.76 -12.26 -5.78
N PHE A 41 -12.43 -11.67 -6.92
CA PHE A 41 -12.13 -12.38 -8.16
C PHE A 41 -10.63 -12.45 -8.49
N ALA A 42 -9.79 -11.79 -7.69
CA ALA A 42 -8.36 -11.79 -7.92
C ALA A 42 -7.74 -13.13 -7.47
N ASN A 43 -6.79 -13.64 -8.25
CA ASN A 43 -5.97 -14.79 -7.84
C ASN A 43 -5.10 -14.44 -6.64
N ARG A 44 -4.65 -13.18 -6.55
CA ARG A 44 -3.89 -12.60 -5.44
C ARG A 44 -4.22 -11.13 -5.27
N ALA A 45 -4.18 -10.66 -4.03
CA ALA A 45 -4.38 -9.26 -3.69
C ALA A 45 -3.08 -8.63 -3.18
N PHE A 46 -2.81 -7.39 -3.61
CA PHE A 46 -1.74 -6.57 -3.05
C PHE A 46 -2.32 -5.30 -2.46
N LEU A 47 -2.33 -5.20 -1.14
CA LEU A 47 -2.88 -4.06 -0.42
C LEU A 47 -1.82 -2.96 -0.31
N VAL A 48 -2.21 -1.75 -0.68
CA VAL A 48 -1.39 -0.55 -0.57
C VAL A 48 -2.20 0.56 0.07
N GLU A 49 -1.55 1.56 0.65
CA GLU A 49 -2.26 2.66 1.31
C GLU A 49 -3.04 3.51 0.32
N GLY A 50 -2.34 3.98 -0.70
CA GLY A 50 -2.83 5.00 -1.58
C GLY A 50 -2.89 4.54 -3.02
N THR A 51 -3.46 5.44 -3.80
CA THR A 51 -3.62 5.22 -5.22
C THR A 51 -2.25 5.39 -5.92
N THR A 52 -1.33 6.20 -5.41
CA THR A 52 0.01 6.40 -5.98
C THR A 52 0.79 5.08 -6.06
N GLU A 53 0.81 4.30 -4.98
CA GLU A 53 1.46 2.99 -4.94
C GLU A 53 0.87 2.06 -6.00
N SER A 54 -0.47 2.02 -6.10
CA SER A 54 -1.16 1.23 -7.11
C SER A 54 -0.71 1.60 -8.53
N ALA A 55 -0.71 2.89 -8.86
CA ALA A 55 -0.28 3.38 -10.16
C ALA A 55 1.19 3.04 -10.47
N VAL A 56 2.09 3.21 -9.50
CA VAL A 56 3.51 2.90 -9.66
C VAL A 56 3.73 1.40 -9.88
N PHE A 57 3.14 0.52 -9.06
CA PHE A 57 3.34 -0.92 -9.21
C PHE A 57 2.72 -1.48 -10.49
N TYR A 58 1.53 -1.01 -10.90
CA TYR A 58 1.00 -1.35 -12.22
C TYR A 58 1.92 -0.86 -13.34
N GLY A 59 2.46 0.36 -13.22
CA GLY A 59 3.41 0.90 -14.19
C GLY A 59 4.71 0.08 -14.28
N ILE A 60 5.22 -0.44 -13.15
CA ILE A 60 6.37 -1.36 -13.12
C ILE A 60 6.03 -2.66 -13.86
N GLY A 61 4.87 -3.25 -13.60
CA GLY A 61 4.41 -4.46 -14.29
C GLY A 61 4.31 -4.28 -15.81
N ASP A 62 3.75 -3.15 -16.24
CA ASP A 62 3.57 -2.80 -17.66
C ASP A 62 4.88 -2.71 -18.44
N ARG A 63 6.02 -2.50 -17.77
CA ARG A 63 7.35 -2.49 -18.42
C ARG A 63 7.71 -3.84 -19.03
N THR A 64 7.12 -4.94 -18.54
CA THR A 64 7.31 -6.27 -19.12
C THR A 64 6.41 -6.43 -20.35
N PHE A 65 5.11 -6.23 -20.16
CA PHE A 65 4.13 -5.99 -21.21
C PHE A 65 2.88 -5.34 -20.59
N PRO A 66 2.11 -4.55 -21.36
CA PRO A 66 0.92 -3.88 -20.84
C PRO A 66 -0.08 -4.88 -20.25
N GLY A 67 -0.44 -4.68 -18.97
CA GLY A 67 -1.39 -5.54 -18.27
C GLY A 67 -0.81 -6.84 -17.71
N ASP A 68 0.52 -6.97 -17.53
CA ASP A 68 1.14 -8.21 -16.99
C ASP A 68 0.58 -8.61 -15.63
N LEU A 69 0.33 -7.64 -14.74
CA LEU A 69 -0.15 -7.95 -13.39
C LEU A 69 -1.61 -8.40 -13.42
N GLU A 70 -2.43 -7.71 -14.19
CA GLU A 70 -3.84 -8.03 -14.41
C GLU A 70 -3.98 -9.41 -15.07
N ALA A 71 -3.18 -9.70 -16.09
CA ALA A 71 -3.15 -11.01 -16.76
C ALA A 71 -2.65 -12.13 -15.83
N ALA A 72 -1.77 -11.81 -14.88
CA ALA A 72 -1.34 -12.74 -13.83
C ALA A 72 -2.36 -12.89 -12.69
N GLY A 73 -3.49 -12.18 -12.73
CA GLY A 73 -4.53 -12.22 -11.71
C GLY A 73 -4.14 -11.52 -10.40
N LEU A 74 -3.16 -10.62 -10.43
CA LEU A 74 -2.78 -9.78 -9.30
C LEU A 74 -3.61 -8.49 -9.32
N SER A 75 -4.39 -8.26 -8.26
CA SER A 75 -5.13 -7.01 -8.06
C SER A 75 -4.47 -6.16 -6.98
N ILE A 76 -4.02 -4.95 -7.35
CA ILE A 76 -3.50 -3.96 -6.41
C ILE A 76 -4.65 -3.09 -5.90
N ILE A 77 -4.83 -3.06 -4.57
CA ILE A 77 -6.02 -2.47 -3.93
C ILE A 77 -5.56 -1.35 -2.99
N PRO A 78 -5.82 -0.09 -3.34
CA PRO A 78 -5.60 1.04 -2.45
C PRO A 78 -6.68 1.08 -1.37
N VAL A 79 -6.30 0.96 -0.09
CA VAL A 79 -7.25 0.89 1.04
C VAL A 79 -7.53 2.26 1.70
N GLY A 80 -6.90 3.32 1.20
CA GLY A 80 -7.09 4.72 1.59
C GLY A 80 -6.38 5.15 2.87
N SER A 81 -6.01 4.22 3.75
CA SER A 81 -5.27 4.48 4.99
C SER A 81 -4.58 3.20 5.46
N LYS A 82 -3.37 3.31 6.02
CA LYS A 82 -2.71 2.17 6.67
C LYS A 82 -3.54 1.51 7.77
N THR A 83 -4.42 2.25 8.45
CA THR A 83 -5.35 1.68 9.45
C THR A 83 -6.42 0.75 8.87
N SER A 84 -6.65 0.82 7.56
CA SER A 84 -7.60 -0.05 6.85
C SER A 84 -6.96 -1.35 6.35
N ILE A 85 -5.62 -1.42 6.30
CA ILE A 85 -4.88 -2.61 5.83
C ILE A 85 -5.26 -3.87 6.63
N PRO A 86 -5.29 -3.86 7.99
CA PRO A 86 -5.60 -5.07 8.73
C PRO A 86 -6.98 -5.64 8.40
N LEU A 87 -7.98 -4.76 8.29
CA LEU A 87 -9.35 -5.16 7.97
C LEU A 87 -9.44 -5.76 6.57
N ALA A 88 -8.91 -5.06 5.56
CA ALA A 88 -8.90 -5.56 4.18
C ALA A 88 -8.13 -6.89 4.08
N HIS A 89 -6.96 -6.98 4.70
CA HIS A 89 -6.16 -8.19 4.72
C HIS A 89 -6.90 -9.35 5.41
N ALA A 90 -7.56 -9.11 6.55
CA ALA A 90 -8.32 -10.14 7.26
C ALA A 90 -9.50 -10.66 6.44
N ILE A 91 -10.26 -9.77 5.80
CA ILE A 91 -11.41 -10.14 4.95
C ILE A 91 -10.94 -11.04 3.80
N LEU A 92 -9.97 -10.57 3.02
CA LEU A 92 -9.46 -11.27 1.84
C LEU A 92 -8.83 -12.62 2.20
N LYS A 93 -8.06 -12.65 3.30
CA LYS A 93 -7.46 -13.90 3.78
C LYS A 93 -8.52 -14.89 4.28
N SER A 94 -9.61 -14.43 4.89
CA SER A 94 -10.70 -15.31 5.35
C SER A 94 -11.47 -15.94 4.19
N ILE A 95 -11.65 -15.22 3.06
CA ILE A 95 -12.26 -15.77 1.84
C ILE A 95 -11.28 -16.58 0.98
N GLY A 96 -10.06 -16.82 1.47
CA GLY A 96 -9.07 -17.67 0.79
C GLY A 96 -8.27 -16.98 -0.32
N VAL A 97 -8.35 -15.66 -0.47
CA VAL A 97 -7.49 -14.90 -1.39
C VAL A 97 -6.11 -14.72 -0.75
N PRO A 98 -5.01 -15.12 -1.40
CA PRO A 98 -3.65 -14.79 -0.95
C PRO A 98 -3.43 -13.28 -1.00
N VAL A 99 -2.95 -12.70 0.10
CA VAL A 99 -2.76 -11.25 0.24
C VAL A 99 -1.32 -10.94 0.62
N TYR A 100 -0.75 -9.94 -0.04
CA TYR A 100 0.47 -9.25 0.40
C TYR A 100 0.11 -7.79 0.70
N ALA A 101 0.81 -7.16 1.64
CA ALA A 101 0.56 -5.77 2.00
C ALA A 101 1.81 -4.91 1.89
N LEU A 102 1.63 -3.61 1.74
CA LEU A 102 2.66 -2.59 1.80
C LEU A 102 2.13 -1.38 2.57
N PHE A 103 2.94 -0.86 3.47
CA PHE A 103 2.66 0.40 4.18
C PHE A 103 3.92 1.23 4.39
N ASP A 104 3.70 2.51 4.65
CA ASP A 104 4.68 3.56 4.91
C ASP A 104 4.84 3.73 6.43
N ALA A 105 6.08 3.66 6.92
CA ALA A 105 6.38 3.88 8.33
C ALA A 105 6.41 5.38 8.69
N ASP A 106 6.38 6.27 7.70
CA ASP A 106 6.35 7.73 7.87
C ASP A 106 7.55 8.29 8.68
N GLY A 107 8.71 7.65 8.69
CA GLY A 107 9.86 8.06 9.51
C GLY A 107 10.34 9.51 9.29
N GLY A 108 10.12 10.07 8.10
CA GLY A 108 10.47 11.45 7.75
C GLY A 108 9.42 12.51 8.10
N PHE A 109 8.31 12.15 8.75
CA PHE A 109 7.16 13.06 8.94
C PHE A 109 7.53 14.34 9.69
N GLU A 110 8.41 14.27 10.70
CA GLU A 110 8.80 15.44 11.51
C GLU A 110 9.48 16.51 10.66
N ALA A 111 10.40 16.11 9.78
CA ALA A 111 11.11 17.03 8.89
C ALA A 111 10.14 17.72 7.92
N ARG A 112 9.20 16.95 7.34
CA ARG A 112 8.14 17.48 6.47
C ARG A 112 7.19 18.42 7.21
N ALA A 113 6.83 18.09 8.45
CA ALA A 113 5.95 18.89 9.27
C ALA A 113 6.57 20.23 9.66
N ARG A 114 7.87 20.23 10.03
CA ARG A 114 8.64 21.45 10.31
C ARG A 114 8.80 22.32 9.07
N ALA A 115 9.08 21.74 7.90
CA ALA A 115 9.15 22.48 6.64
C ALA A 115 7.82 23.18 6.29
N LYS A 116 6.69 22.64 6.75
CA LYS A 116 5.34 23.23 6.61
C LYS A 116 4.99 24.23 7.72
N ASN A 117 5.94 24.58 8.59
CA ASN A 117 5.73 25.46 9.76
C ASN A 117 4.60 24.98 10.69
N LYS A 118 4.41 23.65 10.82
CA LYS A 118 3.46 23.11 11.79
C LYS A 118 3.92 23.42 13.22
N GLN A 119 2.97 23.69 14.09
CA GLN A 119 3.21 23.92 15.52
C GLN A 119 3.71 22.64 16.20
N GLN A 120 4.58 22.77 17.20
CA GLN A 120 5.20 21.61 17.86
C GLN A 120 4.17 20.64 18.46
N ASN A 121 3.09 21.16 19.06
CA ASN A 121 2.01 20.34 19.59
C ASN A 121 1.32 19.46 18.52
N ALA A 122 1.18 19.96 17.30
CA ALA A 122 0.61 19.21 16.19
C ALA A 122 1.59 18.13 15.70
N ILE A 123 2.89 18.42 15.71
CA ILE A 123 3.94 17.45 15.39
C ILE A 123 3.96 16.31 16.42
N ASP A 124 3.86 16.65 17.71
CA ASP A 124 3.83 15.66 18.79
C ASP A 124 2.60 14.75 18.69
N GLN A 125 1.44 15.30 18.34
CA GLN A 125 0.23 14.52 18.12
C GLN A 125 0.33 13.60 16.88
N GLU A 126 0.88 14.11 15.78
CA GLU A 126 1.11 13.35 14.56
C GLU A 126 2.08 12.19 14.82
N ARG A 127 3.13 12.44 15.61
CA ARG A 127 4.05 11.39 16.09
C ARG A 127 3.33 10.27 16.81
N GLN A 128 2.49 10.61 17.79
CA GLN A 128 1.75 9.62 18.57
C GLN A 128 0.83 8.78 17.67
N ASN A 129 0.22 9.40 16.68
CA ASN A 129 -0.63 8.71 15.71
C ASN A 129 0.20 7.73 14.86
N HIS A 130 1.29 8.18 14.23
CA HIS A 130 2.15 7.30 13.43
C HIS A 130 2.69 6.13 14.26
N VAL A 131 3.15 6.37 15.49
CA VAL A 131 3.62 5.31 16.41
C VAL A 131 2.52 4.29 16.70
N ALA A 132 1.32 4.76 17.03
CA ALA A 132 0.20 3.86 17.33
C ALA A 132 -0.18 3.00 16.12
N GLU A 133 -0.26 3.61 14.93
CA GLU A 133 -0.62 2.91 13.70
C GLU A 133 0.48 1.93 13.24
N ASN A 134 1.74 2.33 13.31
CA ASN A 134 2.88 1.47 12.96
C ASN A 134 2.95 0.25 13.88
N ARG A 135 2.89 0.45 15.21
CA ARG A 135 2.89 -0.66 16.16
C ARG A 135 1.69 -1.59 15.99
N MET A 136 0.51 -1.05 15.70
CA MET A 136 -0.69 -1.83 15.39
C MET A 136 -0.46 -2.74 14.17
N LEU A 137 0.12 -2.21 13.08
CA LEU A 137 0.43 -2.98 11.88
C LEU A 137 1.51 -4.03 12.12
N MET A 138 2.59 -3.66 12.80
CA MET A 138 3.67 -4.59 13.17
C MET A 138 3.10 -5.76 13.96
N ARG A 139 2.29 -5.50 15.00
CA ARG A 139 1.61 -6.54 15.78
C ARG A 139 0.70 -7.40 14.92
N TYR A 140 -0.10 -6.79 14.05
CA TYR A 140 -1.04 -7.51 13.18
C TYR A 140 -0.33 -8.51 12.26
N PHE A 141 0.81 -8.12 11.70
CA PHE A 141 1.63 -8.99 10.84
C PHE A 141 2.57 -9.92 11.62
N GLY A 142 2.55 -9.89 12.96
CA GLY A 142 3.40 -10.72 13.80
C GLY A 142 4.87 -10.30 13.80
N LEU A 143 5.16 -9.05 13.49
CA LEU A 143 6.49 -8.43 13.53
C LEU A 143 6.77 -7.82 14.91
N ALA A 144 8.05 -7.59 15.22
CA ALA A 144 8.44 -6.89 16.44
C ALA A 144 7.95 -5.43 16.40
N GLU A 145 7.30 -4.96 17.46
CA GLU A 145 6.75 -3.60 17.50
C GLU A 145 7.88 -2.55 17.55
N GLU A 146 7.91 -1.70 16.53
CA GLU A 146 8.81 -0.55 16.43
C GLU A 146 8.00 0.71 16.10
N ASP A 147 8.45 1.85 16.62
CA ASP A 147 7.78 3.14 16.42
C ASP A 147 7.84 3.59 14.95
N PHE A 148 9.02 3.43 14.33
CA PHE A 148 9.32 3.79 12.96
C PHE A 148 10.22 2.68 12.37
N PRO A 149 9.64 1.54 11.96
CA PRO A 149 10.42 0.42 11.45
C PRO A 149 11.20 0.80 10.19
N PRO A 150 12.41 0.27 9.99
CA PRO A 150 13.18 0.49 8.77
C PRO A 150 12.54 -0.22 7.57
N ALA A 151 12.96 0.19 6.37
CA ALA A 151 12.52 -0.41 5.12
C ALA A 151 12.79 -1.93 5.13
N THR A 152 11.72 -2.72 5.03
CA THR A 152 11.78 -4.17 5.25
C THR A 152 10.86 -4.90 4.29
N ILE A 153 11.29 -6.06 3.79
CA ILE A 153 10.46 -6.98 3.01
C ILE A 153 10.33 -8.28 3.82
N SER A 154 9.13 -8.58 4.27
CA SER A 154 8.79 -9.84 4.94
C SER A 154 7.92 -10.72 4.04
N ASP A 155 7.49 -11.87 4.56
CA ASP A 155 6.64 -12.81 3.81
C ASP A 155 5.20 -12.35 3.63
N ALA A 156 4.67 -11.52 4.53
CA ALA A 156 3.28 -11.05 4.47
C ALA A 156 3.14 -9.56 4.17
N VAL A 157 4.17 -8.77 4.47
CA VAL A 157 4.13 -7.31 4.34
C VAL A 157 5.50 -6.73 3.98
N ALA A 158 5.49 -5.67 3.18
CA ALA A 158 6.62 -4.79 2.97
C ALA A 158 6.39 -3.43 3.65
N ILE A 159 7.48 -2.78 4.01
CA ILE A 159 7.47 -1.53 4.76
C ILE A 159 8.47 -0.58 4.09
N PHE A 160 8.04 0.65 3.79
CA PHE A 160 8.98 1.75 3.55
C PHE A 160 9.30 2.44 4.87
N ASP A 161 10.56 2.83 5.08
CA ASP A 161 10.99 3.57 6.27
C ASP A 161 10.35 4.96 6.36
N ASP A 162 10.07 5.57 5.21
CA ASP A 162 9.36 6.83 5.09
C ASP A 162 8.08 6.66 4.27
N HIS A 163 8.06 7.15 3.02
CA HIS A 163 6.97 6.94 2.07
C HIS A 163 7.50 6.65 0.67
N LEU A 164 6.65 6.12 -0.21
CA LEU A 164 7.03 5.71 -1.56
C LEU A 164 7.73 6.82 -2.36
N GLU A 165 7.23 8.06 -2.33
CA GLU A 165 7.81 9.14 -3.13
C GLU A 165 9.20 9.56 -2.64
N SER A 166 9.47 9.52 -1.33
CA SER A 166 10.82 9.70 -0.80
C SER A 166 11.75 8.61 -1.30
N PHE A 167 11.29 7.35 -1.27
CA PHE A 167 12.06 6.21 -1.76
C PHE A 167 12.38 6.35 -3.26
N LEU A 168 11.38 6.70 -4.09
CA LEU A 168 11.54 6.87 -5.54
C LEU A 168 12.48 8.02 -5.87
N SER A 169 12.34 9.16 -5.18
CA SER A 169 13.20 10.34 -5.40
C SER A 169 14.66 10.05 -5.09
N LEU A 170 14.93 9.17 -4.11
CA LEU A 170 16.28 8.80 -3.71
C LEU A 170 16.88 7.70 -4.61
N ASN A 171 16.06 6.73 -5.05
CA ASN A 171 16.55 5.50 -5.68
C ASN A 171 16.25 5.38 -7.18
N TRP A 172 15.46 6.29 -7.75
CA TRP A 172 15.05 6.25 -9.16
C TRP A 172 14.90 7.65 -9.75
N GLY A 173 16.02 8.34 -9.96
CA GLY A 173 16.02 9.73 -10.46
C GLY A 173 15.32 9.89 -11.81
N GLU A 174 15.46 8.91 -12.71
CA GLU A 174 14.82 8.86 -14.02
C GLU A 174 13.28 8.85 -13.91
N TRP A 175 12.73 8.31 -12.82
CA TRP A 175 11.29 8.36 -12.56
C TRP A 175 10.80 9.78 -12.26
N GLY A 176 11.58 10.57 -11.53
CA GLY A 176 11.29 11.99 -11.32
C GLY A 176 11.26 12.77 -12.62
N VAL A 177 12.25 12.54 -13.50
CA VAL A 177 12.32 13.16 -14.83
C VAL A 177 11.12 12.78 -15.70
N ALA A 178 10.72 11.50 -15.68
CA ALA A 178 9.55 11.04 -16.42
C ALA A 178 8.25 11.66 -15.90
N CYS A 179 8.12 11.84 -14.58
CA CYS A 179 6.98 12.55 -13.98
C CYS A 179 6.92 14.01 -14.47
N GLU A 180 8.04 14.73 -14.43
CA GLU A 180 8.10 16.12 -14.91
C GLU A 180 7.77 16.24 -16.41
N SER A 181 8.31 15.34 -17.24
CA SER A 181 8.01 15.29 -18.67
C SER A 181 6.52 15.04 -18.94
N ILE A 182 5.90 14.07 -18.29
CA ILE A 182 4.46 13.80 -18.45
C ILE A 182 3.62 15.00 -18.00
N ALA A 183 3.96 15.61 -16.87
CA ALA A 183 3.25 16.80 -16.39
C ALA A 183 3.35 17.97 -17.38
N ALA A 184 4.53 18.20 -17.96
CA ALA A 184 4.77 19.25 -18.95
C ALA A 184 4.06 18.98 -20.28
N GLU A 185 4.09 17.74 -20.78
CA GLU A 185 3.47 17.35 -22.05
C GLU A 185 1.94 17.38 -22.00
N THR A 186 1.35 16.96 -20.88
CA THR A 186 -0.10 16.77 -20.76
C THR A 186 -0.81 17.95 -20.08
N GLY A 187 -0.06 18.82 -19.39
CA GLY A 187 -0.62 19.87 -18.54
C GLY A 187 -1.36 19.34 -17.30
N ILE A 188 -1.21 18.05 -16.98
CA ILE A 188 -1.90 17.37 -15.89
C ILE A 188 -1.12 17.52 -14.59
N ASN A 189 -1.84 17.77 -13.49
CA ASN A 189 -1.29 17.63 -12.16
C ASN A 189 -1.20 16.15 -11.76
N LEU A 190 0.01 15.59 -11.75
CA LEU A 190 0.27 14.18 -11.42
C LEU A 190 -0.22 13.79 -10.03
N ALA A 191 -0.12 14.68 -9.04
CA ALA A 191 -0.59 14.39 -7.68
C ALA A 191 -2.10 14.07 -7.60
N LYS A 192 -2.85 14.34 -8.68
CA LYS A 192 -4.28 14.01 -8.82
C LYS A 192 -4.56 13.03 -9.96
N ASN A 193 -3.55 12.48 -10.62
CA ASN A 193 -3.73 11.65 -11.81
C ASN A 193 -2.94 10.34 -11.74
N GLN A 194 -3.68 9.30 -11.38
CA GLN A 194 -3.27 7.90 -11.36
C GLN A 194 -2.66 7.40 -12.69
N LEU A 195 -3.33 7.70 -13.80
CA LEU A 195 -2.85 7.29 -15.13
C LEU A 195 -1.54 8.00 -15.49
N GLY A 196 -1.38 9.22 -15.00
CA GLY A 196 -0.13 9.98 -15.10
C GLY A 196 1.03 9.25 -14.42
N TYR A 197 0.87 8.82 -13.17
CA TYR A 197 1.92 8.07 -12.46
C TYR A 197 2.21 6.70 -13.09
N ARG A 198 1.18 5.95 -13.52
CA ARG A 198 1.35 4.67 -14.21
C ARG A 198 2.13 4.85 -15.52
N THR A 199 1.76 5.88 -16.30
CA THR A 199 2.43 6.21 -17.57
C THR A 199 3.86 6.70 -17.36
N ALA A 200 4.09 7.57 -16.36
CA ALA A 200 5.42 8.04 -16.01
C ALA A 200 6.32 6.84 -15.66
N THR A 201 5.86 5.97 -14.77
CA THR A 201 6.59 4.77 -14.35
C THR A 201 6.88 3.80 -15.50
N LEU A 202 5.93 3.63 -16.41
CA LEU A 202 6.12 2.84 -17.63
C LEU A 202 7.20 3.45 -18.54
N LYS A 203 7.21 4.77 -18.70
CA LYS A 203 8.15 5.49 -19.56
C LYS A 203 9.49 5.80 -18.90
N SER A 204 9.63 5.66 -17.58
CA SER A 204 10.87 5.96 -16.87
C SER A 204 12.03 5.15 -17.44
N ASP A 205 13.14 5.82 -17.69
CA ASP A 205 14.39 5.12 -18.01
C ASP A 205 14.98 4.46 -16.75
N GLY A 206 16.08 3.74 -16.94
CA GLY A 206 16.80 3.09 -15.85
C GLY A 206 16.17 1.76 -15.39
N LEU A 207 16.85 1.15 -14.41
CA LEU A 207 16.40 -0.09 -13.79
C LEU A 207 15.43 0.23 -12.66
N VAL A 208 14.38 -0.59 -12.56
CA VAL A 208 13.45 -0.53 -11.42
C VAL A 208 14.23 -0.85 -10.14
N PRO A 209 14.15 -0.03 -9.08
CA PRO A 209 14.80 -0.31 -7.80
C PRO A 209 14.51 -1.72 -7.30
N ASP A 210 15.55 -2.41 -6.82
CA ASP A 210 15.46 -3.82 -6.42
C ASP A 210 14.38 -4.08 -5.38
N MET A 211 14.18 -3.15 -4.45
CA MET A 211 13.13 -3.26 -3.42
C MET A 211 11.73 -3.34 -4.04
N LEU A 212 11.42 -2.50 -5.04
CA LEU A 212 10.11 -2.52 -5.71
C LEU A 212 9.92 -3.82 -6.50
N SER A 213 10.98 -4.29 -7.16
CA SER A 213 10.98 -5.57 -7.88
C SER A 213 10.73 -6.75 -6.94
N GLN A 214 11.35 -6.76 -5.76
CA GLN A 214 11.15 -7.80 -4.73
C GLN A 214 9.75 -7.75 -4.11
N ILE A 215 9.23 -6.56 -3.80
CA ILE A 215 7.85 -6.38 -3.32
C ILE A 215 6.86 -6.94 -4.34
N LEU A 216 7.04 -6.60 -5.62
CA LEU A 216 6.17 -7.07 -6.68
C LEU A 216 6.27 -8.59 -6.87
N ALA A 217 7.46 -9.17 -6.73
CA ALA A 217 7.64 -10.63 -6.76
C ALA A 217 6.86 -11.33 -5.63
N LYS A 218 6.96 -10.82 -4.38
CA LYS A 218 6.20 -11.34 -3.23
C LYS A 218 4.69 -11.20 -3.43
N ALA A 219 4.24 -10.06 -3.94
CA ALA A 219 2.84 -9.83 -4.30
C ALA A 219 2.33 -10.82 -5.36
N ARG A 220 3.18 -11.19 -6.34
CA ARG A 220 2.90 -12.24 -7.34
C ARG A 220 2.99 -13.67 -6.79
N GLY A 221 3.56 -13.85 -5.61
CA GLY A 221 3.72 -15.17 -4.98
C GLY A 221 4.97 -15.93 -5.41
N ARG A 222 6.01 -15.18 -5.77
CA ARG A 222 7.34 -15.68 -6.11
C ARG A 222 8.31 -15.40 -4.98
#